data_AF-A0A1G2Q574-F1
#
_entry.id   AF-A0A1G2Q574-F1
#
_cell.length_a   1.000
_cell.length_b   1.000
_cell.length_c   1.000
_cell.angle_alpha   90.00
_cell.angle_beta   90.00
_cell.angle_gamma   90.00
#
_symmetry.space_group_name_H-M   'P 1'
#
loop_
_entity.id
_entity.type
_entity.pdbx_description
1 polymer ?
#
loop_
_entity_poly.entity_id
_entity_poly.type
_entity_poly.pdbx_seq_one_letter_code
_entity_poly.pdbx_strand_id
1 'polypeptide(L)'
;MLRKVYPFWRLQGVQLISVFVLCLAVFAYLQPAQTLADPDSWYHVKLTTMMRDSGLVRDFPWTQASLYRTIFIDQHFLYHVLLLPFVSLAPNDLAGAKIATIIFAAFSVTAVLWCLKRWRVPYWGVGIILLLTSAPFLFRLSLLKAPSLAIGVSIIAYYLITERRLGWLFFWTWFYVWFYSAWPLVVVMAGVWIAIDSLSQTKLNLKIIGQTLISKNNLKLVGVIVGGIVVALIINPYFPTNLVYLKQIFGMALTPYHTFVGIGGEWYPLAPFDLPENLSYPLLVWLLSTLVAVFTWHKQTKLSRSSWLIAVLFLIYTLKARRQTEYFVPWMVISSGLCLRDAGLGNLTLAYLKNKFASWIPKWVMKKYVLVTLLVYAIMVVPWGLSHGFRLAKAALANKYSYNTMLGAANWLKQNSPSGTIVFQSDWSMFPMLFYHNSQNYYLTGLDQTFMYEYDKEKYRQWERVVKGEARAIYKIAHDSFGASYLLLEKRTPAMLFWANRDNRLNRVYEDSEAIVYKLD
;
A
#
# COMPACT_ATOMS: atom_id res chain seq x y z
N MET A 1 27.26 -28.65 35.49
CA MET A 1 26.06 -27.82 35.22
C MET A 1 25.89 -27.71 33.69
N LEU A 2 25.07 -28.57 33.10
CA LEU A 2 24.88 -28.68 31.65
C LEU A 2 24.15 -27.44 31.12
N ARG A 3 24.86 -26.55 30.41
CA ARG A 3 24.22 -25.50 29.60
C ARG A 3 23.39 -26.19 28.53
N LYS A 4 22.07 -26.19 28.68
CA LYS A 4 21.13 -26.54 27.60
C LYS A 4 21.39 -25.59 26.43
N VAL A 5 22.16 -26.04 25.45
CA VAL A 5 22.36 -25.34 24.18
C VAL A 5 21.05 -25.52 23.41
N TYR A 6 20.14 -24.54 23.54
CA TYR A 6 18.97 -24.50 22.68
C TYR A 6 19.45 -24.37 21.22
N PRO A 7 18.90 -25.14 20.26
CA PRO A 7 19.26 -24.99 18.86
C PRO A 7 19.01 -23.55 18.43
N PHE A 8 19.98 -22.92 17.76
CA PHE A 8 19.90 -21.55 17.23
C PHE A 8 18.58 -21.28 16.47
N TRP A 9 18.03 -22.30 15.80
CA TRP A 9 16.74 -22.27 15.13
C TRP A 9 15.53 -22.04 16.06
N ARG A 10 15.55 -22.59 17.29
CA ARG A 10 14.47 -22.39 18.28
C ARG A 10 14.42 -20.93 18.74
N LEU A 11 15.58 -20.29 18.95
CA LEU A 11 15.66 -18.87 19.34
C LEU A 11 15.15 -17.94 18.23
N GLN A 12 15.43 -18.25 16.96
CA GLN A 12 14.91 -17.45 15.84
C GLN A 12 13.40 -17.55 15.71
N GLY A 13 12.83 -18.75 15.87
CA GLY A 13 11.38 -18.98 15.86
C GLY A 13 10.67 -18.20 16.96
N VAL A 14 11.15 -18.29 18.20
CA VAL A 14 10.59 -17.55 19.34
C VAL A 14 10.59 -16.04 19.05
N GLN A 15 11.70 -15.48 18.58
CA GLN A 15 11.78 -14.05 18.28
C GLN A 15 10.83 -13.61 17.15
N LEU A 16 10.60 -14.45 16.13
CA LEU A 16 9.64 -14.14 15.07
C LEU A 16 8.21 -14.11 15.63
N ILE A 17 7.86 -15.11 16.44
CA ILE A 17 6.56 -15.19 17.11
C ILE A 17 6.37 -13.99 18.06
N SER A 18 7.40 -13.63 18.85
CA SER A 18 7.33 -12.48 19.76
C SER A 18 7.08 -11.16 19.02
N VAL A 19 7.77 -10.92 17.90
CA VAL A 19 7.53 -9.70 17.10
C VAL A 19 6.18 -9.75 16.40
N PHE A 20 5.75 -10.91 15.91
CA PHE A 20 4.42 -11.07 15.35
C PHE A 20 3.33 -10.72 16.38
N VAL A 21 3.41 -11.27 17.60
CA VAL A 21 2.49 -10.97 18.70
C VAL A 21 2.54 -9.49 19.11
N LEU A 22 3.74 -8.89 19.17
CA LEU A 22 3.90 -7.46 19.43
C LEU A 22 3.20 -6.62 18.34
N CYS A 23 3.40 -6.96 17.07
CA CYS A 23 2.77 -6.27 15.96
C CYS A 23 1.25 -6.47 15.96
N LEU A 24 0.74 -7.65 16.31
CA LEU A 24 -0.70 -7.85 16.52
C LEU A 24 -1.24 -6.87 17.56
N ALA A 25 -0.56 -6.72 18.70
CA ALA A 25 -0.97 -5.78 19.74
C ALA A 25 -0.93 -4.32 19.27
N VAL A 26 0.12 -3.93 18.53
CA VAL A 26 0.26 -2.58 17.96
C VAL A 26 -0.87 -2.28 16.97
N PHE A 27 -1.10 -3.14 15.99
CA PHE A 27 -2.14 -2.90 14.99
C PHE A 27 -3.55 -3.04 15.59
N ALA A 28 -3.76 -3.92 16.57
CA ALA A 28 -5.02 -3.97 17.32
C ALA A 28 -5.29 -2.65 18.08
N TYR A 29 -4.26 -2.05 18.68
CA TYR A 29 -4.37 -0.74 19.35
C TYR A 29 -4.73 0.40 18.38
N LEU A 30 -4.35 0.30 17.10
CA LEU A 30 -4.65 1.29 16.06
C LEU A 30 -6.07 1.16 15.48
N GLN A 31 -6.70 -0.01 15.59
CA GLN A 31 -7.98 -0.34 14.94
C GLN A 31 -9.28 -0.24 15.77
N PRO A 32 -9.33 0.19 17.06
CA PRO A 32 -10.54 0.02 17.87
C PRO A 32 -11.70 0.95 17.47
N ALA A 33 -11.43 2.07 16.78
CA ALA A 33 -12.47 2.99 16.34
C ALA A 33 -13.39 2.31 15.32
N GLN A 34 -14.71 2.50 15.40
CA GLN A 34 -15.68 1.99 14.39
C GLN A 34 -15.77 2.91 13.16
N THR A 35 -14.59 3.30 12.68
CA THR A 35 -14.42 4.13 11.49
C THR A 35 -13.44 3.47 10.54
N LEU A 36 -13.45 3.87 9.26
CA LEU A 36 -12.44 3.50 8.28
C LEU A 36 -11.87 4.78 7.67
N ALA A 37 -10.56 4.78 7.45
CA ALA A 37 -9.84 5.94 6.92
C ALA A 37 -9.85 6.03 5.39
N ASP A 38 -10.29 4.96 4.73
CA ASP A 38 -10.26 4.84 3.29
C ASP A 38 -11.61 4.30 2.80
N PRO A 39 -12.27 5.01 1.86
CA PRO A 39 -13.59 4.63 1.41
C PRO A 39 -13.58 3.30 0.64
N ASP A 40 -12.52 2.95 -0.07
CA ASP A 40 -12.46 1.70 -0.83
C ASP A 40 -12.47 0.45 0.07
N SER A 41 -12.23 0.62 1.37
CA SER A 41 -12.39 -0.44 2.37
C SER A 41 -13.78 -1.08 2.29
N TRP A 42 -14.84 -0.28 2.08
CA TRP A 42 -16.21 -0.80 1.93
C TRP A 42 -16.37 -1.64 0.67
N TYR A 43 -15.71 -1.27 -0.43
CA TYR A 43 -15.71 -2.06 -1.65
C TYR A 43 -15.08 -3.44 -1.43
N HIS A 44 -13.92 -3.50 -0.76
CA HIS A 44 -13.25 -4.76 -0.48
C HIS A 44 -14.09 -5.70 0.37
N VAL A 45 -14.76 -5.16 1.39
CA VAL A 45 -15.66 -5.97 2.22
C VAL A 45 -16.89 -6.40 1.43
N LYS A 46 -17.53 -5.49 0.68
CA LYS A 46 -18.72 -5.82 -0.11
C LYS A 46 -18.43 -6.88 -1.18
N LEU A 47 -17.31 -6.77 -1.88
CA LEU A 47 -16.95 -7.76 -2.89
C LEU A 47 -16.68 -9.14 -2.24
N THR A 48 -16.06 -9.15 -1.07
CA THR A 48 -15.81 -10.38 -0.30
C THR A 48 -17.11 -11.01 0.20
N THR A 49 -18.09 -10.22 0.67
CA THR A 49 -19.39 -10.76 1.09
C THR A 49 -20.18 -11.31 -0.08
N MET A 50 -20.14 -10.65 -1.24
CA MET A 50 -20.71 -11.19 -2.47
C MET A 50 -20.03 -12.50 -2.89
N MET A 51 -18.71 -12.61 -2.73
CA MET A 51 -17.98 -13.86 -2.99
C MET A 51 -18.38 -14.98 -2.03
N ARG A 52 -18.59 -14.66 -0.75
CA ARG A 52 -19.10 -15.60 0.26
C ARG A 52 -20.50 -16.10 -0.12
N ASP A 53 -21.37 -15.20 -0.56
CA ASP A 53 -22.80 -15.47 -0.73
C ASP A 53 -23.14 -16.03 -2.12
N SER A 54 -22.34 -15.73 -3.16
CA SER A 54 -22.66 -16.07 -4.57
C SER A 54 -21.48 -16.59 -5.38
N GLY A 55 -20.31 -16.77 -4.77
CA GLY A 55 -19.10 -17.23 -5.47
C GLY A 55 -18.42 -16.14 -6.30
N LEU A 56 -17.61 -16.54 -7.29
CA LEU A 56 -16.78 -15.62 -8.06
C LEU A 56 -17.59 -14.51 -8.76
N VAL A 57 -17.31 -13.25 -8.41
CA VAL A 57 -17.92 -12.08 -9.06
C VAL A 57 -17.25 -11.83 -10.40
N ARG A 58 -17.98 -11.96 -11.51
CA ARG A 58 -17.47 -11.77 -12.89
C ARG A 58 -17.95 -10.48 -13.55
N ASP A 59 -19.12 -9.99 -13.16
CA ASP A 59 -19.74 -8.80 -13.72
C ASP A 59 -19.85 -7.71 -12.65
N PHE A 60 -19.75 -6.45 -13.09
CA PHE A 60 -19.81 -5.30 -12.20
C PHE A 60 -20.74 -4.20 -12.74
N PRO A 61 -22.07 -4.43 -12.73
CA PRO A 61 -23.04 -3.48 -13.28
C PRO A 61 -23.21 -2.21 -12.44
N TRP A 62 -22.65 -2.11 -11.24
CA TRP A 62 -22.93 -0.98 -10.33
C TRP A 62 -22.30 0.35 -10.72
N THR A 63 -21.44 0.41 -11.74
CA THR A 63 -20.79 1.64 -12.21
C THR A 63 -21.05 1.92 -13.70
N GLN A 64 -22.14 2.63 -13.99
CA GLN A 64 -22.72 2.80 -15.33
C GLN A 64 -21.88 3.63 -16.31
N ALA A 65 -20.96 4.45 -15.81
CA ALA A 65 -20.05 5.29 -16.57
C ALA A 65 -18.59 5.03 -16.14
N SER A 66 -18.19 3.77 -16.14
CA SER A 66 -16.87 3.33 -15.71
C SER A 66 -16.40 2.14 -16.53
N LEU A 67 -15.09 2.04 -16.76
CA LEU A 67 -14.47 0.85 -17.35
C LEU A 67 -14.82 -0.44 -16.60
N TYR A 68 -15.10 -0.36 -15.29
CA TYR A 68 -15.49 -1.55 -14.51
C TYR A 68 -16.76 -2.21 -15.03
N ARG A 69 -17.67 -1.48 -15.68
CA ARG A 69 -18.86 -2.09 -16.29
C ARG A 69 -18.54 -3.00 -17.47
N THR A 70 -17.51 -2.67 -18.26
CA THR A 70 -17.22 -3.33 -19.53
C THR A 70 -16.05 -4.31 -19.45
N ILE A 71 -15.06 -4.02 -18.60
CA ILE A 71 -13.83 -4.81 -18.47
C ILE A 71 -13.51 -5.13 -17.01
N PHE A 72 -14.54 -5.52 -16.23
CA PHE A 72 -14.36 -5.87 -14.83
C PHE A 72 -13.33 -6.99 -14.67
N ILE A 73 -12.38 -6.75 -13.77
CA ILE A 73 -11.62 -7.81 -13.13
C ILE A 73 -11.54 -7.52 -11.64
N ASP A 74 -11.48 -8.56 -10.84
CA ASP A 74 -11.02 -8.41 -9.47
C ASP A 74 -9.48 -8.43 -9.43
N GLN A 75 -8.89 -7.25 -9.55
CA GLN A 75 -7.43 -7.07 -9.46
C GLN A 75 -6.86 -7.41 -8.06
N HIS A 76 -7.73 -7.67 -7.08
CA HIS A 76 -7.40 -8.03 -5.70
C HIS A 76 -7.97 -9.43 -5.36
N PHE A 77 -8.18 -10.29 -6.36
CA PHE A 77 -8.87 -11.56 -6.21
C PHE A 77 -8.40 -12.39 -5.00
N LEU A 78 -7.10 -12.68 -4.92
CA LEU A 78 -6.59 -13.51 -3.83
C LEU A 78 -6.58 -12.76 -2.49
N TYR A 79 -6.56 -11.42 -2.49
CA TYR A 79 -6.79 -10.65 -1.27
C TYR A 79 -8.21 -10.84 -0.74
N HIS A 80 -9.24 -10.78 -1.60
CA HIS A 80 -10.63 -11.05 -1.17
C HIS A 80 -10.82 -12.51 -0.74
N VAL A 81 -10.21 -13.46 -1.44
CA VAL A 81 -10.22 -14.88 -1.00
C VAL A 81 -9.60 -15.05 0.39
N LEU A 82 -8.49 -14.37 0.69
CA LEU A 82 -7.87 -14.40 2.02
C LEU A 82 -8.69 -13.66 3.08
N LEU A 83 -9.56 -12.73 2.67
CA LEU A 83 -10.43 -11.97 3.54
C LEU A 83 -11.70 -12.75 3.94
N LEU A 84 -12.16 -13.68 3.09
CA LEU A 84 -13.35 -14.52 3.29
C LEU A 84 -13.49 -15.12 4.70
N PRO A 85 -12.49 -15.83 5.28
CA PRO A 85 -12.66 -16.46 6.59
C PRO A 85 -12.95 -15.43 7.69
N PHE A 86 -12.37 -14.23 7.61
CA PHE A 86 -12.56 -13.21 8.64
C PHE A 86 -13.91 -12.52 8.53
N VAL A 87 -14.33 -12.19 7.31
CA VAL A 87 -15.65 -11.62 7.03
C VAL A 87 -16.76 -12.62 7.35
N SER A 88 -16.52 -13.92 7.15
CA SER A 88 -17.54 -14.95 7.39
C SER A 88 -17.70 -15.36 8.86
N LEU A 89 -16.64 -15.27 9.67
CA LEU A 89 -16.65 -15.75 11.06
C LEU A 89 -16.88 -14.64 12.09
N ALA A 90 -16.65 -13.37 11.72
CA ALA A 90 -16.85 -12.26 12.64
C ALA A 90 -18.34 -11.90 12.78
N PRO A 91 -18.76 -11.32 13.92
CA PRO A 91 -20.15 -10.85 14.11
C PRO A 91 -20.57 -9.73 13.13
N ASN A 92 -19.60 -9.04 12.54
CA ASN A 92 -19.80 -7.94 11.62
C ASN A 92 -18.71 -7.99 10.54
N ASP A 93 -19.10 -7.90 9.26
CA ASP A 93 -18.21 -8.03 8.11
C ASP A 93 -17.03 -7.02 8.15
N LEU A 94 -17.31 -5.75 8.48
CA LEU A 94 -16.28 -4.69 8.60
C LEU A 94 -15.32 -4.96 9.78
N ALA A 95 -15.84 -5.49 10.89
CA ALA A 95 -15.01 -5.88 12.03
C ALA A 95 -14.10 -7.07 11.68
N GLY A 96 -14.63 -8.07 10.95
CA GLY A 96 -13.84 -9.17 10.42
C GLY A 96 -12.70 -8.69 9.54
N ALA A 97 -12.99 -7.77 8.62
CA ALA A 97 -11.97 -7.19 7.75
C ALA A 97 -10.88 -6.43 8.52
N LYS A 98 -11.21 -5.74 9.62
CA LYS A 98 -10.19 -5.14 10.52
C LYS A 98 -9.29 -6.18 11.17
N ILE A 99 -9.85 -7.29 11.63
CA ILE A 99 -9.07 -8.40 12.21
C ILE A 99 -8.09 -8.94 11.16
N ALA A 100 -8.54 -9.14 9.93
CA ALA A 100 -7.68 -9.56 8.82
C ALA A 100 -6.53 -8.57 8.60
N THR A 101 -6.82 -7.26 8.53
CA THR A 101 -5.79 -6.22 8.37
C THR A 101 -4.75 -6.23 9.49
N ILE A 102 -5.16 -6.40 10.75
CA ILE A 102 -4.22 -6.52 11.90
C ILE A 102 -3.24 -7.67 11.68
N ILE A 103 -3.76 -8.82 11.26
CA ILE A 103 -2.98 -10.03 11.02
C ILE A 103 -2.05 -9.86 9.82
N PHE A 104 -2.56 -9.32 8.70
CA PHE A 104 -1.80 -9.05 7.49
C PHE A 104 -0.65 -8.07 7.72
N ALA A 105 -0.91 -6.99 8.45
CA ALA A 105 0.09 -6.01 8.82
C ALA A 105 1.19 -6.62 9.71
N ALA A 106 0.81 -7.45 10.71
CA ALA A 106 1.74 -8.17 11.55
C ALA A 106 2.60 -9.17 10.74
N PHE A 107 2.01 -9.86 9.76
CA PHE A 107 2.75 -10.72 8.83
C PHE A 107 3.76 -9.93 8.00
N SER A 108 3.38 -8.76 7.45
CA SER A 108 4.29 -7.93 6.66
C SER A 108 5.52 -7.50 7.46
N VAL A 109 5.35 -6.99 8.68
CA VAL A 109 6.48 -6.59 9.54
C VAL A 109 7.33 -7.81 9.94
N THR A 110 6.69 -8.95 10.21
CA THR A 110 7.40 -10.20 10.53
C THR A 110 8.17 -10.76 9.33
N ALA A 111 7.66 -10.58 8.10
CA ALA A 111 8.37 -10.93 6.88
C ALA A 111 9.63 -10.07 6.70
N VAL A 112 9.56 -8.77 6.99
CA VAL A 112 10.75 -7.89 7.02
C VAL A 112 11.75 -8.42 8.04
N LEU A 113 11.32 -8.72 9.27
CA LEU A 113 12.18 -9.29 10.31
C LEU A 113 12.85 -10.59 9.87
N TRP A 114 12.09 -11.48 9.25
CA TRP A 114 12.58 -12.75 8.76
C TRP A 114 13.67 -12.54 7.71
N CYS A 115 13.46 -11.65 6.73
CA CYS A 115 14.46 -11.30 5.73
C CYS A 115 15.72 -10.68 6.36
N LEU A 116 15.56 -9.71 7.27
CA LEU A 116 16.68 -9.11 8.01
C LEU A 116 17.53 -10.19 8.70
N LYS A 117 16.91 -11.16 9.37
CA LYS A 117 17.64 -12.27 10.01
C LYS A 117 18.31 -13.21 9.01
N ARG A 118 17.63 -13.55 7.91
CA ARG A 118 18.19 -14.43 6.87
C ARG A 118 19.42 -13.81 6.22
N TRP A 119 19.36 -12.50 5.97
CA TRP A 119 20.51 -11.73 5.49
C TRP A 119 21.50 -11.36 6.61
N ARG A 120 21.33 -11.87 7.84
CA ARG A 120 22.24 -11.63 8.98
C ARG A 120 22.47 -10.14 9.25
N VAL A 121 21.41 -9.33 9.10
CA VAL A 121 21.46 -7.92 9.43
C VAL A 121 21.62 -7.77 10.96
N PRO A 122 22.66 -7.05 11.42
CA PRO A 122 22.89 -6.78 12.82
C PRO A 122 21.83 -5.81 13.36
N TYR A 123 21.57 -5.84 14.67
CA TYR A 123 20.61 -4.95 15.33
C TYR A 123 19.23 -4.89 14.67
N TRP A 124 18.75 -6.02 14.11
CA TRP A 124 17.45 -6.10 13.43
C TRP A 124 16.28 -5.53 14.26
N GLY A 125 16.38 -5.57 15.60
CA GLY A 125 15.38 -4.98 16.51
C GLY A 125 15.25 -3.47 16.36
N VAL A 126 16.36 -2.76 16.13
CA VAL A 126 16.35 -1.32 15.82
C VAL A 126 15.62 -1.08 14.49
N GLY A 127 15.85 -1.94 13.50
CA GLY A 127 15.12 -1.88 12.23
C GLY A 127 13.62 -1.97 12.41
N ILE A 128 13.14 -2.93 13.22
CA ILE A 128 11.70 -3.07 13.53
C ILE A 128 11.17 -1.85 14.28
N ILE A 129 11.91 -1.32 15.25
CA ILE A 129 11.52 -0.08 15.96
C ILE A 129 11.38 1.07 14.96
N LEU A 130 12.34 1.26 14.05
CA LEU A 130 12.30 2.31 13.04
C LEU A 130 11.05 2.21 12.16
N LEU A 131 10.68 1.01 11.69
CA LEU A 131 9.43 0.80 10.96
C LEU A 131 8.22 1.32 11.76
N LEU A 132 8.17 0.95 13.04
CA LEU A 132 7.06 1.32 13.93
C LEU A 132 7.07 2.79 14.38
N THR A 133 8.13 3.56 14.10
CA THR A 133 8.12 5.02 14.31
C THR A 133 7.50 5.80 13.15
N SER A 134 7.32 5.18 11.98
CA SER A 134 6.80 5.87 10.79
C SER A 134 5.27 5.87 10.77
N ALA A 135 4.66 7.04 11.02
CA ALA A 135 3.21 7.20 10.96
C ALA A 135 2.62 6.85 9.58
N PRO A 136 3.19 7.30 8.43
CA PRO A 136 2.67 6.92 7.12
C PRO A 136 2.71 5.41 6.88
N PHE A 137 3.78 4.73 7.29
CA PHE A 137 3.89 3.28 7.16
C PHE A 137 2.84 2.54 8.00
N LEU A 138 2.68 2.92 9.27
CA LEU A 138 1.67 2.35 10.16
C LEU A 138 0.25 2.57 9.65
N PHE A 139 -0.05 3.81 9.22
CA PHE A 139 -1.34 4.17 8.65
C PHE A 139 -1.67 3.30 7.43
N ARG A 140 -0.72 3.15 6.51
CA ARG A 140 -0.88 2.39 5.26
C ARG A 140 -1.11 0.90 5.49
N LEU A 141 -0.31 0.29 6.36
CA LEU A 141 -0.49 -1.10 6.78
C LEU A 141 -1.82 -1.35 7.51
N SER A 142 -2.39 -0.30 8.10
CA SER A 142 -3.67 -0.35 8.80
C SER A 142 -4.89 -0.10 7.91
N LEU A 143 -4.71 0.15 6.61
CA LEU A 143 -5.84 0.25 5.68
C LEU A 143 -6.40 -1.14 5.36
N LEU A 144 -7.72 -1.25 5.18
CA LEU A 144 -8.40 -2.46 4.72
C LEU A 144 -8.21 -2.61 3.20
N LYS A 145 -6.94 -2.78 2.82
CA LYS A 145 -6.49 -2.91 1.43
C LYS A 145 -5.37 -3.96 1.33
N ALA A 146 -5.17 -4.46 0.12
CA ALA A 146 -4.12 -5.43 -0.20
C ALA A 146 -2.67 -5.02 0.18
N PRO A 147 -2.26 -3.72 0.18
CA PRO A 147 -0.91 -3.31 0.59
C PRO A 147 -0.49 -3.80 1.97
N SER A 148 -1.44 -3.98 2.90
CA SER A 148 -1.19 -4.47 4.26
C SER A 148 -0.39 -5.79 4.31
N LEU A 149 -0.58 -6.69 3.34
CA LEU A 149 0.20 -7.92 3.17
C LEU A 149 1.18 -7.86 1.99
N ALA A 150 0.86 -7.08 0.94
CA ALA A 150 1.65 -7.03 -0.29
C ALA A 150 3.11 -6.61 -0.06
N ILE A 151 3.34 -5.72 0.92
CA ILE A 151 4.69 -5.27 1.28
C ILE A 151 5.55 -6.46 1.71
N GLY A 152 5.07 -7.28 2.66
CA GLY A 152 5.75 -8.50 3.09
C GLY A 152 5.96 -9.50 1.93
N VAL A 153 4.94 -9.69 1.09
CA VAL A 153 5.00 -10.54 -0.11
C VAL A 153 6.11 -10.07 -1.05
N SER A 154 6.22 -8.78 -1.32
CA SER A 154 7.25 -8.22 -2.20
C SER A 154 8.67 -8.41 -1.65
N ILE A 155 8.86 -8.27 -0.34
CA ILE A 155 10.16 -8.42 0.33
C ILE A 155 10.60 -9.88 0.36
N ILE A 156 9.67 -10.82 0.55
CA ILE A 156 9.94 -12.26 0.39
C ILE A 156 10.30 -12.57 -1.07
N ALA A 157 9.62 -11.97 -2.06
CA ALA A 157 9.97 -12.16 -3.47
C ALA A 157 11.43 -11.76 -3.74
N TYR A 158 11.89 -10.63 -3.18
CA TYR A 158 13.29 -10.23 -3.29
C TYR A 158 14.24 -11.20 -2.58
N TYR A 159 13.89 -11.72 -1.40
CA TYR A 159 14.65 -12.80 -0.77
C TYR A 159 14.80 -14.01 -1.71
N LEU A 160 13.72 -14.45 -2.35
CA LEU A 160 13.76 -15.59 -3.28
C LEU A 160 14.62 -15.30 -4.53
N ILE A 161 14.62 -14.05 -5.03
CA ILE A 161 15.50 -13.59 -6.11
C ILE A 161 16.97 -13.67 -5.68
N THR A 162 17.30 -13.09 -4.52
CA THR A 162 18.69 -12.99 -4.03
C THR A 162 19.29 -14.35 -3.69
N GLU A 163 18.49 -15.25 -3.10
CA GLU A 163 18.89 -16.62 -2.75
C GLU A 163 18.70 -17.64 -3.89
N ARG A 164 18.25 -17.18 -5.07
CA ARG A 164 18.00 -18.02 -6.26
C ARG A 164 17.11 -19.23 -5.97
N ARG A 165 16.08 -19.06 -5.13
CA ARG A 165 15.09 -20.12 -4.81
C ARG A 165 14.04 -20.18 -5.92
N LEU A 166 14.45 -20.61 -7.10
CA LEU A 166 13.70 -20.47 -8.35
C LEU A 166 12.32 -21.14 -8.35
N GLY A 167 12.20 -22.36 -7.82
CA GLY A 167 10.91 -23.05 -7.74
C GLY A 167 9.89 -22.26 -6.90
N TRP A 168 10.31 -21.81 -5.72
CA TRP A 168 9.47 -20.94 -4.88
C TRP A 168 9.18 -19.60 -5.54
N LEU A 169 10.16 -19.00 -6.23
CA LEU A 169 9.98 -17.72 -6.93
C LEU A 169 8.92 -17.80 -8.04
N PHE A 170 8.84 -18.93 -8.75
CA PHE A 170 7.77 -19.17 -9.74
C PHE A 170 6.39 -19.05 -9.09
N PHE A 171 6.13 -19.85 -8.05
CA PHE A 171 4.84 -19.87 -7.35
C PHE A 171 4.55 -18.55 -6.63
N TRP A 172 5.58 -17.91 -6.08
CA TRP A 172 5.44 -16.63 -5.39
C TRP A 172 5.10 -15.49 -6.34
N THR A 173 5.66 -15.51 -7.55
CA THR A 173 5.30 -14.56 -8.61
C THR A 173 3.86 -14.78 -9.06
N TRP A 174 3.45 -16.04 -9.24
CA TRP A 174 2.06 -16.36 -9.56
C TRP A 174 1.10 -15.86 -8.48
N PHE A 175 1.35 -16.24 -7.21
CA PHE A 175 0.60 -15.76 -6.06
C PHE A 175 0.47 -14.23 -6.07
N TYR A 176 1.56 -13.50 -6.32
CA TYR A 176 1.54 -12.05 -6.24
C TYR A 176 0.70 -11.40 -7.35
N VAL A 177 0.70 -11.95 -8.57
CA VAL A 177 -0.18 -11.49 -9.67
C VAL A 177 -1.65 -11.63 -9.31
N TRP A 178 -2.04 -12.73 -8.67
CA TRP A 178 -3.43 -12.93 -8.21
C TRP A 178 -3.77 -12.10 -6.98
N PHE A 179 -2.77 -11.71 -6.18
CA PHE A 179 -2.95 -11.02 -4.92
C PHE A 179 -3.07 -9.50 -5.05
N TYR A 180 -2.16 -8.86 -5.81
CA TYR A 180 -2.12 -7.41 -5.89
C TYR A 180 -1.52 -6.87 -7.19
N SER A 181 -2.03 -5.73 -7.65
CA SER A 181 -1.63 -5.09 -8.91
C SER A 181 -0.19 -4.56 -8.93
N ALA A 182 0.51 -4.51 -7.79
CA ALA A 182 1.93 -4.14 -7.72
C ALA A 182 2.90 -5.32 -7.98
N TRP A 183 2.44 -6.43 -8.55
CA TRP A 183 3.30 -7.53 -9.01
C TRP A 183 4.44 -7.13 -9.97
N PRO A 184 4.36 -6.06 -10.81
CA PRO A 184 5.50 -5.64 -11.64
C PRO A 184 6.75 -5.29 -10.83
N LEU A 185 6.61 -5.00 -9.53
CA LEU A 185 7.73 -4.79 -8.62
C LEU A 185 8.72 -5.97 -8.60
N VAL A 186 8.25 -7.21 -8.77
CA VAL A 186 9.15 -8.39 -8.81
C VAL A 186 10.10 -8.31 -10.01
N VAL A 187 9.60 -7.84 -11.15
CA VAL A 187 10.39 -7.64 -12.38
C VAL A 187 11.41 -6.52 -12.16
N VAL A 188 10.99 -5.40 -11.55
CA VAL A 188 11.90 -4.29 -11.23
C VAL A 188 13.02 -4.74 -10.28
N MET A 189 12.67 -5.47 -9.21
CA MET A 189 13.64 -5.98 -8.24
C MET A 189 14.62 -6.97 -8.87
N ALA A 190 14.15 -7.85 -9.76
CA ALA A 190 15.01 -8.76 -10.50
C ALA A 190 15.93 -8.01 -11.48
N GLY A 191 15.40 -7.00 -12.17
CA GLY A 191 16.17 -6.11 -13.04
C GLY A 191 17.29 -5.40 -12.29
N VAL A 192 16.99 -4.82 -11.12
CA VAL A 192 18.00 -4.20 -10.25
C VAL A 192 19.05 -5.22 -9.80
N TRP A 193 18.64 -6.42 -9.37
CA TRP A 193 19.58 -7.46 -8.97
C TRP A 193 20.53 -7.87 -10.08
N ILE A 194 20.03 -8.03 -11.31
CA ILE A 194 20.81 -8.39 -12.51
C ILE A 194 21.70 -7.22 -12.95
N ALA A 195 21.21 -5.98 -12.88
CA ALA A 195 21.99 -4.80 -13.21
C ALA A 195 23.19 -4.66 -12.28
N ILE A 196 22.99 -4.78 -10.96
CA ILE A 196 24.09 -4.72 -9.98
C ILE A 196 25.05 -5.91 -10.15
N ASP A 197 24.56 -7.11 -10.51
CA ASP A 197 25.41 -8.25 -10.87
C ASP A 197 26.39 -7.91 -11.98
N SER A 198 25.85 -7.31 -13.04
CA SER A 198 26.58 -7.01 -14.27
C SER A 198 27.56 -5.85 -14.07
N LEU A 199 27.18 -4.84 -13.30
CA LEU A 199 28.01 -3.68 -12.97
C LEU A 199 29.10 -4.00 -11.93
N SER A 200 28.92 -5.03 -11.11
CA SER A 200 29.91 -5.41 -10.09
C SER A 200 31.13 -6.15 -10.67
N GLN A 201 31.16 -6.41 -11.98
CA GLN A 201 32.33 -6.97 -12.66
C GLN A 201 33.42 -5.89 -12.81
N THR A 202 34.62 -6.20 -12.30
CA THR A 202 35.71 -5.26 -11.95
C THR A 202 36.31 -4.43 -13.08
N LYS A 203 35.87 -4.59 -14.33
CA LYS A 203 36.47 -3.87 -15.48
C LYS A 203 35.51 -2.98 -16.27
N LEU A 204 34.24 -2.83 -15.85
CA LEU A 204 33.20 -2.05 -16.58
C LEU A 204 33.25 -2.27 -18.11
N ASN A 205 33.64 -3.48 -18.53
CA ASN A 205 33.82 -3.81 -19.92
C ASN A 205 32.45 -4.16 -20.50
N LEU A 206 31.97 -3.36 -21.46
CA LEU A 206 30.64 -3.52 -22.06
C LEU A 206 30.37 -4.94 -22.56
N LYS A 207 31.39 -5.64 -23.07
CA LYS A 207 31.27 -7.04 -23.50
C LYS A 207 31.00 -7.99 -22.33
N ILE A 208 31.69 -7.81 -21.20
CA ILE A 208 31.51 -8.61 -19.98
C ILE A 208 30.16 -8.31 -19.33
N ILE A 209 29.74 -7.04 -19.33
CA ILE A 209 28.42 -6.61 -18.87
C ILE A 209 27.34 -7.31 -19.70
N GLY A 210 27.43 -7.25 -21.04
CA GLY A 210 26.51 -7.94 -21.94
C GLY A 210 26.45 -9.46 -21.72
N GLN A 211 27.60 -10.10 -21.55
CA GLN A 211 27.69 -11.54 -21.25
C GLN A 211 27.06 -11.90 -19.90
N THR A 212 27.19 -11.04 -18.89
CA THR A 212 26.60 -11.27 -17.57
C THR A 212 25.08 -11.10 -17.58
N LEU A 213 24.58 -10.08 -18.29
CA LEU A 213 23.16 -9.84 -18.51
C LEU A 213 22.46 -11.07 -19.12
N ILE A 214 23.08 -11.66 -20.14
CA ILE A 214 22.56 -12.81 -20.90
C ILE A 214 23.12 -14.14 -20.34
N SER A 215 23.71 -14.13 -19.15
CA SER A 215 24.23 -15.37 -18.55
C SER A 215 23.09 -16.37 -18.33
N LYS A 216 23.37 -17.67 -18.50
CA LYS A 216 22.38 -18.75 -18.29
C LYS A 216 21.66 -18.63 -16.94
N ASN A 217 22.35 -18.19 -15.90
CA ASN A 217 21.79 -17.99 -14.56
C ASN A 217 20.78 -16.83 -14.50
N ASN A 218 21.06 -15.72 -15.20
CA ASN A 218 20.16 -14.57 -15.25
C ASN A 218 18.97 -14.82 -16.19
N LEU A 219 19.19 -15.49 -17.32
CA LEU A 219 18.10 -15.95 -18.20
C LEU A 219 17.17 -16.93 -17.47
N LYS A 220 17.71 -17.85 -16.67
CA LYS A 220 16.87 -18.77 -15.87
C LYS A 220 16.03 -18.03 -14.83
N LEU A 221 16.58 -17.01 -14.17
CA LEU A 221 15.84 -16.17 -13.23
C LEU A 221 14.70 -15.42 -13.92
N VAL A 222 14.98 -14.78 -15.06
CA VAL A 222 13.98 -14.05 -15.85
C VAL A 222 12.91 -15.02 -16.34
N GLY A 223 13.30 -16.16 -16.92
CA GLY A 223 12.37 -17.18 -17.42
C GLY A 223 11.44 -17.73 -16.34
N VAL A 224 11.92 -17.88 -15.10
CA VAL A 224 11.09 -18.31 -13.95
C VAL A 224 10.06 -17.25 -13.55
N ILE A 225 10.47 -15.98 -13.48
CA ILE A 225 9.57 -14.87 -13.16
C ILE A 225 8.52 -14.70 -14.27
N VAL A 226 8.97 -14.65 -15.52
CA VAL A 226 8.08 -14.53 -16.69
C VAL A 226 7.15 -15.73 -16.78
N GLY A 227 7.65 -16.95 -16.59
CA GLY A 227 6.82 -18.16 -16.55
C GLY A 227 5.75 -18.08 -15.46
N GLY A 228 6.10 -17.63 -14.26
CA GLY A 228 5.14 -17.44 -13.16
C GLY A 228 4.08 -16.39 -13.50
N ILE A 229 4.47 -15.25 -14.10
CA ILE A 229 3.54 -14.21 -14.55
C ILE A 229 2.60 -14.74 -15.64
N VAL A 230 3.14 -15.37 -16.68
CA VAL A 230 2.36 -15.88 -17.82
C VAL A 230 1.35 -16.92 -17.35
N VAL A 231 1.78 -17.88 -16.53
CA VAL A 231 0.88 -18.88 -15.95
C VAL A 231 -0.19 -18.22 -15.09
N ALA A 232 0.15 -17.21 -14.29
CA ALA A 232 -0.81 -16.50 -13.45
C ALA A 232 -1.82 -15.64 -14.20
N LEU A 233 -1.44 -15.14 -15.39
CA LEU A 233 -2.33 -14.36 -16.25
C LEU A 233 -3.26 -15.29 -17.06
N ILE A 234 -2.76 -16.41 -17.56
CA ILE A 234 -3.54 -17.38 -18.35
C ILE A 234 -4.45 -18.20 -17.43
N ILE A 235 -3.88 -18.78 -16.38
CA ILE A 235 -4.64 -19.42 -15.30
C ILE A 235 -5.06 -18.30 -14.37
N ASN A 236 -6.12 -17.60 -14.74
CA ASN A 236 -6.75 -16.55 -13.95
C ASN A 236 -8.27 -16.62 -14.11
N PRO A 237 -9.07 -16.44 -13.03
CA PRO A 237 -10.53 -16.46 -13.14
C PRO A 237 -11.11 -15.40 -14.11
N TYR A 238 -10.34 -14.37 -14.43
CA TYR A 238 -10.72 -13.24 -15.28
C TYR A 238 -10.00 -13.24 -16.65
N PHE A 239 -9.38 -14.35 -17.05
CA PHE A 239 -8.80 -14.46 -18.38
C PHE A 239 -9.90 -14.51 -19.46
N PRO A 240 -9.77 -13.78 -20.61
CA PRO A 240 -8.63 -12.96 -21.02
C PRO A 240 -8.75 -11.46 -20.66
N THR A 241 -9.84 -11.02 -20.02
CA THR A 241 -10.10 -9.61 -19.67
C THR A 241 -8.97 -9.00 -18.84
N ASN A 242 -8.34 -9.78 -17.97
CA ASN A 242 -7.17 -9.35 -17.21
C ASN A 242 -5.98 -8.89 -18.06
N LEU A 243 -5.82 -9.39 -19.29
CA LEU A 243 -4.79 -8.92 -20.22
C LEU A 243 -5.08 -7.49 -20.70
N VAL A 244 -6.35 -7.18 -20.98
CA VAL A 244 -6.79 -5.83 -21.37
C VAL A 244 -6.58 -4.87 -20.20
N TYR A 245 -6.87 -5.32 -18.98
CA TYR A 245 -6.70 -4.53 -17.76
C TYR A 245 -5.23 -4.15 -17.46
N LEU A 246 -4.24 -4.84 -18.03
CA LEU A 246 -2.83 -4.44 -17.92
C LEU A 246 -2.59 -3.00 -18.37
N LYS A 247 -3.36 -2.51 -19.35
CA LYS A 247 -3.32 -1.11 -19.80
C LYS A 247 -3.59 -0.16 -18.63
N GLN A 248 -4.53 -0.48 -17.75
CA GLN A 248 -4.84 0.33 -16.58
C GLN A 248 -3.70 0.32 -15.55
N ILE A 249 -3.15 -0.87 -15.25
CA ILE A 249 -2.06 -1.02 -14.28
C ILE A 249 -0.84 -0.18 -14.71
N PHE A 250 -0.42 -0.33 -15.96
CA PHE A 250 0.72 0.43 -16.48
C PHE A 250 0.37 1.91 -16.72
N GLY A 251 -0.85 2.22 -17.14
CA GLY A 251 -1.36 3.58 -17.30
C GLY A 251 -1.22 4.38 -15.99
N MET A 252 -1.68 3.83 -14.86
CA MET A 252 -1.56 4.50 -13.56
C MET A 252 -0.11 4.71 -13.10
N ALA A 253 0.83 3.86 -13.53
CA ALA A 253 2.25 4.02 -13.18
C ALA A 253 2.97 5.05 -14.06
N LEU A 254 2.65 5.08 -15.36
CA LEU A 254 3.37 5.82 -16.38
C LEU A 254 2.74 7.19 -16.69
N THR A 255 1.42 7.29 -16.69
CA THR A 255 0.67 8.51 -17.03
C THR A 255 0.51 9.40 -15.80
N PRO A 256 0.76 10.72 -15.90
CA PRO A 256 0.59 11.65 -14.79
C PRO A 256 -0.89 12.06 -14.61
N TYR A 257 -1.80 11.11 -14.36
CA TYR A 257 -3.25 11.38 -14.27
C TYR A 257 -3.63 12.50 -13.29
N HIS A 258 -2.87 12.68 -12.19
CA HIS A 258 -3.10 13.76 -11.21
C HIS A 258 -3.09 15.18 -11.80
N THR A 259 -2.56 15.38 -13.00
CA THR A 259 -2.51 16.71 -13.64
C THR A 259 -3.79 17.05 -14.41
N PHE A 260 -4.64 16.07 -14.74
CA PHE A 260 -5.85 16.29 -15.55
C PHE A 260 -7.07 15.45 -15.13
N VAL A 261 -6.94 14.55 -14.15
CA VAL A 261 -8.02 13.79 -13.54
C VAL A 261 -7.95 13.94 -12.03
N GLY A 262 -9.11 14.13 -11.38
CA GLY A 262 -9.19 14.10 -9.92
C GLY A 262 -8.93 12.70 -9.39
N ILE A 263 -7.76 12.45 -8.81
CA ILE A 263 -7.44 11.14 -8.21
C ILE A 263 -7.27 11.26 -6.70
N GLY A 264 -7.25 10.14 -5.99
CA GLY A 264 -7.04 10.15 -4.55
C GLY A 264 -5.79 10.93 -4.16
N GLY A 265 -5.87 11.73 -3.07
CA GLY A 265 -4.78 12.60 -2.60
C GLY A 265 -3.44 11.88 -2.37
N GLU A 266 -3.48 10.56 -2.24
CA GLU A 266 -2.33 9.68 -2.12
C GLU A 266 -1.42 9.55 -3.35
N TRP A 267 -1.95 9.89 -4.52
CA TRP A 267 -1.23 9.83 -5.78
C TRP A 267 -0.49 11.13 -6.10
N TYR A 268 -0.74 12.18 -5.33
CA TYR A 268 -0.05 13.45 -5.49
C TYR A 268 1.39 13.37 -4.97
N PRO A 269 2.31 14.13 -5.59
CA PRO A 269 3.67 14.30 -5.13
C PRO A 269 3.77 14.58 -3.62
N LEU A 270 4.84 14.08 -3.02
CA LEU A 270 5.29 14.51 -1.70
C LEU A 270 6.42 15.51 -1.91
N ALA A 271 6.32 16.71 -1.33
CA ALA A 271 7.38 17.69 -1.49
C ALA A 271 8.65 17.19 -0.78
N PRO A 272 9.85 17.40 -1.36
CA PRO A 272 11.10 16.99 -0.72
C PRO A 272 11.26 17.53 0.71
N PHE A 273 10.76 18.74 0.96
CA PHE A 273 10.82 19.39 2.27
C PHE A 273 9.89 18.75 3.32
N ASP A 274 8.89 17.98 2.89
CA ASP A 274 7.97 17.26 3.78
C ASP A 274 8.53 15.88 4.20
N LEU A 275 9.59 15.40 3.56
CA LEU A 275 10.18 14.08 3.84
C LEU A 275 10.61 13.90 5.30
N PRO A 276 11.29 14.87 5.96
CA PRO A 276 11.72 14.70 7.35
C PRO A 276 10.55 14.57 8.32
N GLU A 277 9.46 15.33 8.10
CA GLU A 277 8.25 15.27 8.93
C GLU A 277 7.54 13.92 8.77
N ASN A 278 7.42 13.43 7.53
CA ASN A 278 6.68 12.21 7.23
C ASN A 278 7.47 10.92 7.53
N LEU A 279 8.79 10.93 7.31
CA LEU A 279 9.62 9.73 7.36
C LEU A 279 10.55 9.68 8.58
N SER A 280 10.79 10.82 9.23
CA SER A 280 11.46 10.93 10.53
C SER A 280 12.75 10.07 10.65
N TYR A 281 12.82 9.20 11.66
CA TYR A 281 14.00 8.40 12.00
C TYR A 281 14.47 7.42 10.92
N PRO A 282 13.60 6.64 10.25
CA PRO A 282 13.99 5.82 9.11
C PRO A 282 14.81 6.58 8.06
N LEU A 283 14.40 7.81 7.71
CA LEU A 283 15.10 8.63 6.72
C LEU A 283 16.50 9.01 7.20
N LEU A 284 16.61 9.49 8.45
CA LEU A 284 17.91 9.88 9.02
C LEU A 284 18.89 8.70 9.06
N VAL A 285 18.44 7.54 9.53
CA VAL A 285 19.26 6.32 9.59
C VAL A 285 19.67 5.88 8.17
N TRP A 286 18.76 5.99 7.21
CA TRP A 286 19.05 5.67 5.82
C TRP A 286 20.08 6.60 5.19
N LEU A 287 19.96 7.92 5.39
CA LEU A 287 20.95 8.89 4.90
C LEU A 287 22.34 8.65 5.51
N LEU A 288 22.42 8.43 6.82
CA LEU A 288 23.70 8.12 7.50
C LEU A 288 24.29 6.79 7.01
N SER A 289 23.47 5.76 6.85
CA SER A 289 23.92 4.47 6.32
C SER A 289 24.36 4.56 4.86
N THR A 290 23.72 5.41 4.06
CA THR A 290 24.08 5.70 2.67
C THR A 290 25.44 6.40 2.62
N LEU A 291 25.67 7.40 3.48
CA LEU A 291 26.97 8.07 3.58
C LEU A 291 28.08 7.08 3.93
N VAL A 292 27.86 6.21 4.93
CA VAL A 292 28.80 5.14 5.27
C VAL A 292 29.02 4.19 4.10
N ALA A 293 27.97 3.82 3.37
CA ALA A 293 28.05 2.93 2.21
C ALA A 293 28.89 3.54 1.08
N VAL A 294 28.77 4.85 0.83
CA VAL A 294 29.59 5.58 -0.16
C VAL A 294 31.07 5.51 0.20
N PHE A 295 31.44 5.80 1.45
CA PHE A 295 32.84 5.72 1.90
C PHE A 295 33.37 4.28 1.99
N THR A 296 32.50 3.29 2.10
CA THR A 296 32.85 1.87 2.19
C THR A 296 32.43 1.08 0.96
N TRP A 297 32.26 1.73 -0.19
CA TRP A 297 31.62 1.14 -1.38
C TRP A 297 32.28 -0.16 -1.85
N HIS A 298 33.60 -0.25 -1.72
CA HIS A 298 34.39 -1.43 -2.04
C HIS A 298 34.03 -2.66 -1.18
N LYS A 299 33.49 -2.45 0.03
CA LYS A 299 33.02 -3.52 0.94
C LYS A 299 31.56 -3.90 0.70
N GLN A 300 30.80 -3.03 0.03
CA GLN A 300 29.36 -3.23 -0.15
C GLN A 300 29.10 -4.41 -1.08
N THR A 301 28.41 -5.43 -0.58
CA THR A 301 28.05 -6.61 -1.36
C THR A 301 26.97 -6.27 -2.39
N LYS A 302 26.79 -7.18 -3.35
CA LYS A 302 25.69 -7.12 -4.33
C LYS A 302 24.33 -6.91 -3.66
N LEU A 303 24.09 -7.59 -2.53
CA LEU A 303 22.85 -7.47 -1.77
C LEU A 303 22.64 -6.05 -1.24
N SER A 304 23.64 -5.45 -0.60
CA SER A 304 23.56 -4.08 -0.08
C SER A 304 23.36 -3.07 -1.20
N ARG A 305 24.16 -3.15 -2.27
CA ARG A 305 24.06 -2.25 -3.42
C ARG A 305 22.68 -2.31 -4.10
N SER A 306 22.13 -3.50 -4.30
CA SER A 306 20.81 -3.66 -4.92
C SER A 306 19.68 -3.22 -3.99
N SER A 307 19.74 -3.52 -2.69
CA SER A 307 18.75 -3.00 -1.72
C SER A 307 18.77 -1.48 -1.62
N TRP A 308 19.96 -0.87 -1.71
CA TRP A 308 20.12 0.57 -1.70
C TRP A 308 19.53 1.20 -2.95
N LEU A 309 19.82 0.64 -4.13
CA LEU A 309 19.23 1.12 -5.38
C LEU A 309 17.70 0.98 -5.37
N ILE A 310 17.14 -0.11 -4.84
CA ILE A 310 15.69 -0.25 -4.67
C ILE A 310 15.14 0.85 -3.75
N ALA A 311 15.80 1.15 -2.63
CA ALA A 311 15.40 2.26 -1.75
C ALA A 311 15.44 3.61 -2.47
N VAL A 312 16.46 3.88 -3.29
CA VAL A 312 16.55 5.09 -4.13
C VAL A 312 15.41 5.17 -5.15
N LEU A 313 15.07 4.06 -5.81
CA LEU A 313 13.94 4.03 -6.74
C LEU A 313 12.61 4.34 -6.03
N PHE A 314 12.41 3.83 -4.82
CA PHE A 314 11.23 4.16 -4.01
C PHE A 314 11.25 5.58 -3.46
N LEU A 315 12.42 6.18 -3.19
CA LEU A 315 12.53 7.60 -2.88
C LEU A 315 12.05 8.45 -4.07
N ILE A 316 12.57 8.18 -5.27
CA ILE A 316 12.15 8.87 -6.50
C ILE A 316 10.64 8.71 -6.70
N TYR A 317 10.12 7.49 -6.50
CA TYR A 317 8.69 7.26 -6.69
C TYR A 317 7.84 7.91 -5.59
N THR A 318 8.35 8.03 -4.36
CA THR A 318 7.70 8.77 -3.27
C THR A 318 7.57 10.25 -3.58
N LEU A 319 8.58 10.85 -4.21
CA LEU A 319 8.51 12.24 -4.69
C LEU A 319 7.44 12.43 -5.78
N LYS A 320 7.17 11.40 -6.60
CA LYS A 320 6.09 11.41 -7.59
C LYS A 320 4.71 11.12 -6.98
N ALA A 321 4.62 10.24 -5.98
CA ALA A 321 3.38 9.83 -5.34
C ALA A 321 3.62 9.44 -3.87
N ARG A 322 3.01 10.20 -2.94
CA ARG A 322 3.21 10.03 -1.49
C ARG A 322 2.87 8.63 -0.95
N ARG A 323 1.98 7.88 -1.60
CA ARG A 323 1.65 6.51 -1.18
C ARG A 323 2.83 5.55 -1.20
N GLN A 324 3.85 5.82 -2.02
CA GLN A 324 5.02 4.96 -2.16
C GLN A 324 5.92 4.95 -0.92
N THR A 325 5.64 5.84 0.05
CA THR A 325 6.23 5.80 1.39
C THR A 325 6.08 4.43 2.06
N GLU A 326 5.00 3.69 1.80
CA GLU A 326 4.76 2.37 2.38
C GLU A 326 5.79 1.31 1.93
N TYR A 327 6.33 1.47 0.72
CA TYR A 327 7.43 0.64 0.21
C TYR A 327 8.79 1.26 0.54
N PHE A 328 8.91 2.59 0.51
CA PHE A 328 10.18 3.25 0.79
C PHE A 328 10.69 2.98 2.21
N VAL A 329 9.81 3.06 3.22
CA VAL A 329 10.16 2.84 4.64
C VAL A 329 10.83 1.48 4.91
N PRO A 330 10.26 0.33 4.51
CA PRO A 330 10.92 -0.95 4.72
C PRO A 330 12.23 -1.09 3.93
N TRP A 331 12.31 -0.52 2.72
CA TRP A 331 13.54 -0.53 1.95
C TRP A 331 14.64 0.35 2.54
N MET A 332 14.29 1.47 3.18
CA MET A 332 15.22 2.27 3.99
C MET A 332 15.83 1.41 5.10
N VAL A 333 14.99 0.73 5.89
CA VAL A 333 15.45 -0.11 7.00
C VAL A 333 16.31 -1.28 6.52
N ILE A 334 15.88 -1.99 5.47
CA ILE A 334 16.63 -3.12 4.88
C ILE A 334 17.99 -2.64 4.36
N SER A 335 17.99 -1.58 3.54
CA SER A 335 19.21 -1.02 2.96
C SER A 335 20.17 -0.55 4.06
N SER A 336 19.68 0.14 5.09
CA SER A 336 20.53 0.60 6.19
C SER A 336 21.21 -0.54 6.92
N GLY A 337 20.44 -1.57 7.27
CA GLY A 337 20.96 -2.73 7.97
C GLY A 337 22.05 -3.46 7.18
N LEU A 338 21.82 -3.64 5.87
CA LEU A 338 22.77 -4.28 4.96
C LEU A 338 24.03 -3.45 4.71
N CYS A 339 23.88 -2.14 4.48
CA CYS A 339 25.01 -1.24 4.26
C CYS A 339 25.93 -1.16 5.49
N LEU A 340 25.34 -1.07 6.69
CA LEU A 340 26.08 -1.06 7.96
C LEU A 340 26.74 -2.41 8.25
N ARG A 341 26.06 -3.53 7.95
CA ARG A 341 26.63 -4.88 8.04
C ARG A 341 27.91 -4.97 7.22
N ASP A 342 27.86 -4.60 5.95
CA ASP A 342 28.97 -4.72 5.00
C ASP A 342 30.10 -3.73 5.25
N ALA A 343 29.79 -2.56 5.83
CA ALA A 343 30.80 -1.63 6.32
C ALA A 343 31.62 -2.19 7.51
N GLY A 344 31.24 -3.34 8.06
CA GLY A 344 31.86 -3.96 9.24
C GLY A 344 31.35 -3.37 10.56
N LEU A 345 30.28 -2.59 10.51
CA LEU A 345 29.67 -1.97 11.70
C LEU A 345 28.66 -2.89 12.40
N GLY A 346 28.44 -4.10 11.88
CA GLY A 346 27.56 -5.08 12.52
C GLY A 346 28.05 -5.64 13.85
N ASN A 347 29.36 -5.50 14.13
CA ASN A 347 29.98 -5.84 15.40
C ASN A 347 30.36 -4.59 16.20
N LEU A 348 29.61 -3.49 16.06
CA LEU A 348 29.71 -2.28 16.89
C LEU A 348 29.43 -2.61 18.37
N THR A 349 30.35 -3.33 18.99
CA THR A 349 30.48 -3.40 20.43
C THR A 349 31.05 -2.07 20.90
N LEU A 350 30.72 -1.66 22.14
CA LEU A 350 31.40 -0.51 22.76
C LEU A 350 32.93 -0.61 22.66
N ALA A 351 33.48 -1.83 22.58
CA ALA A 351 34.91 -2.10 22.39
C ALA A 351 35.47 -1.66 21.02
N TYR A 352 34.70 -1.77 19.92
CA TYR A 352 35.15 -1.35 18.59
C TYR A 352 35.18 0.19 18.44
N LEU A 353 34.16 0.87 18.96
CA LEU A 353 34.15 2.34 19.06
C LEU A 353 35.29 2.86 19.96
N LYS A 354 35.58 2.12 21.05
CA LYS A 354 36.66 2.43 21.98
C LYS A 354 38.04 2.39 21.33
N ASN A 355 38.33 1.46 20.44
CA ASN A 355 39.67 1.40 19.81
C ASN A 355 39.89 2.43 18.69
N LYS A 356 38.83 2.88 18.01
CA LYS A 356 38.95 3.77 16.86
C LYS A 356 38.83 5.26 17.20
N PHE A 357 38.07 5.61 18.24
CA PHE A 357 37.89 7.00 18.69
C PHE A 357 38.73 7.38 19.92
N ALA A 358 39.41 6.42 20.57
CA ALA A 358 40.28 6.70 21.72
C ALA A 358 41.51 7.58 21.40
N SER A 359 41.81 7.83 20.13
CA SER A 359 42.89 8.72 19.71
C SER A 359 42.51 10.20 19.73
N TRP A 360 41.22 10.56 19.78
CA TRP A 360 40.75 11.95 19.57
C TRP A 360 39.99 12.54 20.77
N ILE A 361 39.54 11.74 21.75
CA ILE A 361 38.72 12.22 22.89
C ILE A 361 39.13 11.52 24.21
N PRO A 362 39.25 12.23 25.36
CA PRO A 362 39.63 11.63 26.64
C PRO A 362 38.69 10.50 27.10
N LYS A 363 39.27 9.41 27.63
CA LYS A 363 38.58 8.14 27.95
C LYS A 363 37.38 8.27 28.92
N TRP A 364 37.36 9.25 29.83
CA TRP A 364 36.20 9.48 30.72
C TRP A 364 35.05 10.18 30.01
N VAL A 365 35.37 11.06 29.04
CA VAL A 365 34.40 11.92 28.33
C VAL A 365 33.59 11.03 27.40
N MET A 366 34.29 10.23 26.59
CA MET A 366 33.65 9.31 25.66
C MET A 366 32.71 8.29 26.33
N LYS A 367 33.10 7.67 27.45
CA LYS A 367 32.25 6.68 28.12
C LYS A 367 30.98 7.29 28.70
N LYS A 368 31.08 8.46 29.35
CA LYS A 368 29.93 9.12 29.98
C LYS A 368 29.01 9.71 28.91
N TYR A 369 29.54 10.47 27.95
CA TYR A 369 28.71 11.13 26.94
C TYR A 369 28.14 10.18 25.90
N VAL A 370 28.88 9.19 25.38
CA VAL A 370 28.29 8.24 24.41
C VAL A 370 27.23 7.35 25.06
N LEU A 371 27.47 6.87 26.28
CA LEU A 371 26.47 6.09 27.02
C LEU A 371 25.25 6.95 27.38
N VAL A 372 25.46 8.19 27.85
CA VAL A 372 24.36 9.14 28.12
C VAL A 372 23.62 9.49 26.85
N THR A 373 24.27 9.72 25.71
CA THR A 373 23.60 9.98 24.42
C THR A 373 22.83 8.77 23.93
N LEU A 374 23.39 7.56 24.03
CA LEU A 374 22.67 6.32 23.69
C LEU A 374 21.49 6.06 24.64
N LEU A 375 21.64 6.36 25.93
CA LEU A 375 20.57 6.25 26.92
C LEU A 375 19.50 7.31 26.71
N VAL A 376 19.85 8.57 26.45
CA VAL A 376 18.92 9.64 26.08
C VAL A 376 18.18 9.30 24.79
N TYR A 377 18.90 8.75 23.79
CA TYR A 377 18.27 8.29 22.56
C TYR A 377 17.31 7.12 22.82
N ALA A 378 17.70 6.14 23.62
CA ALA A 378 16.87 4.97 23.94
C ALA A 378 15.68 5.29 24.87
N ILE A 379 15.82 6.26 25.78
CA ILE A 379 14.83 6.58 26.83
C ILE A 379 13.91 7.73 26.38
N MET A 380 14.41 8.69 25.59
CA MET A 380 13.62 9.87 25.18
C MET A 380 13.24 9.79 23.70
N VAL A 381 14.21 9.58 22.81
CA VAL A 381 13.98 9.71 21.35
C VAL A 381 13.14 8.54 20.81
N VAL A 382 13.46 7.30 21.17
CA VAL A 382 12.71 6.12 20.73
C VAL A 382 11.27 6.13 21.27
N PRO A 383 11.01 6.34 22.58
CA PRO A 383 9.64 6.39 23.09
C PRO A 383 8.86 7.58 22.53
N TRP A 384 9.49 8.75 22.37
CA TRP A 384 8.84 9.89 21.74
C TRP A 384 8.45 9.57 20.29
N GLY A 385 9.37 9.02 19.50
CA GLY A 385 9.13 8.64 18.10
C GLY A 385 8.02 7.61 17.93
N LEU A 386 8.04 6.56 18.76
CA LEU A 386 6.95 5.56 18.79
C LEU A 386 5.63 6.20 19.20
N SER A 387 5.63 7.02 20.25
CA SER A 387 4.41 7.68 20.74
C SER A 387 3.83 8.65 19.70
N HIS A 388 4.69 9.40 19.01
CA HIS A 388 4.31 10.36 17.98
C HIS A 388 3.78 9.63 16.75
N GLY A 389 4.51 8.61 16.26
CA GLY A 389 4.10 7.76 15.15
C GLY A 389 2.75 7.11 15.39
N PHE A 390 2.55 6.53 16.58
CA PHE A 390 1.29 5.89 16.97
C PHE A 390 0.14 6.88 17.12
N ARG A 391 0.36 8.05 17.74
CA ARG A 391 -0.69 9.08 17.87
C ARG A 391 -1.13 9.59 16.51
N LEU A 392 -0.19 9.91 15.61
CA LEU A 392 -0.53 10.39 14.28
C LEU A 392 -1.25 9.32 13.44
N ALA A 393 -0.74 8.09 13.43
CA ALA A 393 -1.39 7.00 12.72
C ALA A 393 -2.80 6.73 13.26
N LYS A 394 -2.98 6.69 14.59
CA LYS A 394 -4.28 6.47 15.22
C LYS A 394 -5.27 7.60 14.93
N ALA A 395 -4.82 8.85 15.00
CA ALA A 395 -5.65 10.01 14.68
C ALA A 395 -6.08 9.99 13.20
N ALA A 396 -5.16 9.67 12.29
CA ALA A 396 -5.47 9.53 10.87
C ALA A 396 -6.45 8.39 10.58
N LEU A 397 -6.37 7.28 11.34
CA LEU A 397 -7.30 6.15 11.21
C LEU A 397 -8.70 6.46 11.76
N ALA A 398 -8.79 7.24 12.83
CA ALA A 398 -10.06 7.53 13.51
C ALA A 398 -10.95 8.52 12.75
N ASN A 399 -10.38 9.48 12.01
CA ASN A 399 -11.04 10.74 11.65
C ASN A 399 -11.65 10.83 10.24
N LYS A 400 -12.33 9.80 9.73
CA LYS A 400 -12.91 9.88 8.38
C LYS A 400 -14.35 9.41 8.24
N TYR A 401 -14.58 8.11 8.16
CA TYR A 401 -15.89 7.57 7.78
C TYR A 401 -16.35 6.56 8.83
N SER A 402 -17.54 6.76 9.40
CA SER A 402 -18.13 5.80 10.33
C SER A 402 -18.64 4.57 9.58
N TYR A 403 -18.84 3.44 10.26
CA TYR A 403 -19.45 2.25 9.65
C TYR A 403 -20.82 2.50 9.01
N ASN A 404 -21.53 3.54 9.46
CA ASN A 404 -22.86 3.92 8.99
C ASN A 404 -22.82 5.08 7.99
N THR A 405 -21.64 5.49 7.53
CA THR A 405 -21.56 6.61 6.59
C THR A 405 -22.27 6.25 5.27
N MET A 406 -23.13 7.17 4.81
CA MET A 406 -24.07 7.03 3.70
C MET A 406 -25.19 5.99 3.91
N LEU A 407 -25.30 5.36 5.07
CA LEU A 407 -26.30 4.32 5.34
C LEU A 407 -27.73 4.85 5.17
N GLY A 408 -28.02 6.05 5.66
CA GLY A 408 -29.35 6.66 5.60
C GLY A 408 -29.82 6.86 4.16
N ALA A 409 -29.05 7.61 3.36
CA ALA A 409 -29.35 7.83 1.95
C ALA A 409 -29.38 6.53 1.13
N ALA A 410 -28.45 5.60 1.39
CA ALA A 410 -28.43 4.30 0.70
C ALA A 410 -29.68 3.46 1.00
N ASN A 411 -30.13 3.40 2.26
CA ASN A 411 -31.33 2.70 2.67
C ASN A 411 -32.59 3.34 2.10
N TRP A 412 -32.67 4.67 2.12
CA TRP A 412 -33.81 5.39 1.54
C TRP A 412 -33.94 5.06 0.05
N LEU A 413 -32.85 5.15 -0.71
CA LEU A 413 -32.83 4.79 -2.14
C LEU A 413 -33.28 3.34 -2.36
N LYS A 414 -32.75 2.40 -1.56
CA LYS A 414 -33.09 0.97 -1.66
C LYS A 414 -34.60 0.72 -1.46
N GLN A 415 -35.24 1.47 -0.55
CA GLN A 415 -36.65 1.31 -0.22
C GLN A 415 -37.59 2.07 -1.17
N ASN A 416 -37.12 3.16 -1.77
CA ASN A 416 -37.96 4.11 -2.52
C ASN A 416 -37.64 4.20 -4.01
N SER A 417 -36.80 3.31 -4.54
CA SER A 417 -36.49 3.24 -5.97
C SER A 417 -36.48 1.81 -6.50
N PRO A 418 -36.83 1.59 -7.79
CA PRO A 418 -36.72 0.28 -8.43
C PRO A 418 -35.28 -0.25 -8.45
N SER A 419 -35.15 -1.58 -8.56
CA SER A 419 -33.85 -2.22 -8.80
C SER A 419 -33.26 -1.79 -10.14
N GLY A 420 -31.95 -1.56 -10.16
CA GLY A 420 -31.22 -1.11 -11.36
C GLY A 420 -31.35 0.38 -11.66
N THR A 421 -32.09 1.16 -10.86
CA THR A 421 -32.15 2.61 -11.03
C THR A 421 -30.77 3.24 -10.88
N ILE A 422 -30.43 4.14 -11.81
CA ILE A 422 -29.16 4.86 -11.84
C ILE A 422 -29.26 6.11 -10.95
N VAL A 423 -28.31 6.22 -10.04
CA VAL A 423 -28.13 7.34 -9.11
C VAL A 423 -26.90 8.12 -9.53
N PHE A 424 -27.06 9.41 -9.78
CA PHE A 424 -25.96 10.34 -9.98
C PHE A 424 -25.38 10.73 -8.63
N GLN A 425 -24.21 10.20 -8.26
CA GLN A 425 -23.51 10.60 -7.03
C GLN A 425 -22.59 11.81 -7.26
N SER A 426 -22.56 12.72 -6.28
CA SER A 426 -21.76 13.95 -6.31
C SER A 426 -20.26 13.76 -6.12
N ASP A 427 -19.79 12.58 -5.71
CA ASP A 427 -18.36 12.27 -5.59
C ASP A 427 -18.11 10.78 -5.82
N TRP A 428 -17.00 10.46 -6.48
CA TRP A 428 -16.61 9.08 -6.82
C TRP A 428 -16.27 8.24 -5.58
N SER A 429 -15.77 8.86 -4.51
CA SER A 429 -15.40 8.22 -3.26
C SER A 429 -16.61 7.81 -2.41
N MET A 430 -17.81 8.28 -2.76
CA MET A 430 -19.06 7.83 -2.14
C MET A 430 -19.42 6.40 -2.55
N PHE A 431 -19.01 6.00 -3.76
CA PHE A 431 -19.41 4.74 -4.37
C PHE A 431 -19.16 3.51 -3.48
N PRO A 432 -17.96 3.29 -2.88
CA PRO A 432 -17.74 2.11 -2.07
C PRO A 432 -18.72 1.95 -0.90
N MET A 433 -19.04 3.05 -0.20
CA MET A 433 -19.99 3.06 0.92
C MET A 433 -21.43 2.82 0.43
N LEU A 434 -21.82 3.51 -0.65
CA LEU A 434 -23.12 3.34 -1.27
C LEU A 434 -23.32 1.90 -1.77
N PHE A 435 -22.34 1.34 -2.47
CA PHE A 435 -22.35 -0.03 -2.98
C PHE A 435 -22.43 -1.09 -1.86
N TYR A 436 -21.74 -0.85 -0.75
CA TYR A 436 -21.80 -1.73 0.42
C TYR A 436 -23.21 -1.77 1.03
N HIS A 437 -23.82 -0.60 1.24
CA HIS A 437 -25.14 -0.50 1.86
C HIS A 437 -26.30 -0.78 0.89
N ASN A 438 -26.14 -0.46 -0.40
CA ASN A 438 -27.15 -0.58 -1.44
C ASN A 438 -26.51 -1.00 -2.77
N SER A 439 -26.63 -2.30 -3.07
CA SER A 439 -26.25 -2.92 -4.34
C SER A 439 -27.46 -3.24 -5.22
N GLN A 440 -28.64 -2.71 -4.88
CA GLN A 440 -29.83 -2.77 -5.73
C GLN A 440 -29.80 -1.66 -6.79
N ASN A 441 -29.34 -0.47 -6.40
CA ASN A 441 -29.18 0.66 -7.31
C ASN A 441 -27.82 0.65 -7.99
N TYR A 442 -27.73 1.36 -9.12
CA TYR A 442 -26.49 1.57 -9.86
C TYR A 442 -26.02 3.01 -9.71
N TYR A 443 -24.73 3.21 -9.85
CA TYR A 443 -24.03 4.47 -9.66
C TYR A 443 -23.20 4.79 -10.92
N LEU A 444 -22.62 5.97 -11.02
CA LEU A 444 -21.86 6.36 -12.21
C LEU A 444 -20.44 5.77 -12.22
N THR A 445 -19.63 6.11 -11.24
CA THR A 445 -18.23 5.69 -11.12
C THR A 445 -17.79 5.52 -9.66
N GLY A 446 -16.67 4.83 -9.43
CA GLY A 446 -16.10 4.68 -8.10
C GLY A 446 -14.66 4.20 -8.15
N LEU A 447 -14.03 4.10 -6.97
CA LEU A 447 -12.63 3.69 -6.71
C LEU A 447 -11.56 4.63 -7.30
N ASP A 448 -11.69 5.02 -8.56
CA ASP A 448 -10.78 5.95 -9.21
C ASP A 448 -11.48 6.65 -10.39
N GLN A 449 -11.37 7.97 -10.49
CA GLN A 449 -12.01 8.72 -11.58
C GLN A 449 -11.42 8.40 -12.96
N THR A 450 -10.20 7.88 -13.03
CA THR A 450 -9.58 7.45 -14.29
C THR A 450 -10.40 6.37 -15.00
N PHE A 451 -11.17 5.56 -14.25
CA PHE A 451 -12.06 4.58 -14.86
C PHE A 451 -13.20 5.21 -15.66
N MET A 452 -13.71 6.37 -15.23
CA MET A 452 -14.70 7.11 -16.03
C MET A 452 -14.01 7.83 -17.19
N TYR A 453 -12.85 8.45 -16.95
CA TYR A 453 -12.09 9.15 -17.98
C TYR A 453 -11.71 8.26 -19.16
N GLU A 454 -11.19 7.06 -18.89
CA GLU A 454 -10.81 6.09 -19.92
C GLU A 454 -12.03 5.38 -20.55
N TYR A 455 -13.18 5.37 -19.87
CA TYR A 455 -14.44 4.87 -20.43
C TYR A 455 -15.02 5.86 -21.46
N ASP A 456 -15.18 7.13 -21.07
CA ASP A 456 -15.69 8.20 -21.93
C ASP A 456 -15.24 9.56 -21.38
N LYS A 457 -14.30 10.19 -22.09
CA LYS A 457 -13.72 11.48 -21.70
C LYS A 457 -14.74 12.62 -21.67
N GLU A 458 -15.76 12.58 -22.51
CA GLU A 458 -16.77 13.63 -22.56
C GLU A 458 -17.75 13.48 -21.39
N LYS A 459 -18.18 12.25 -21.08
CA LYS A 459 -18.92 11.98 -19.85
C LYS A 459 -18.13 12.39 -18.61
N TYR A 460 -16.84 12.05 -18.53
CA TYR A 460 -16.00 12.50 -17.42
C TYR A 460 -16.02 14.03 -17.27
N ARG A 461 -15.84 14.79 -18.35
CA ARG A 461 -15.88 16.26 -18.30
C ARG A 461 -17.24 16.79 -17.87
N GLN A 462 -18.33 16.20 -18.35
CA GLN A 462 -19.67 16.60 -17.94
C GLN A 462 -19.91 16.34 -16.45
N TRP A 463 -19.54 15.16 -15.96
CA TRP A 463 -19.63 14.80 -14.54
C TRP A 463 -18.75 15.71 -13.69
N GLU A 464 -17.49 15.92 -14.07
CA GLU A 464 -16.54 16.76 -13.34
C GLU A 464 -17.03 18.21 -13.20
N ARG A 465 -17.57 18.79 -14.28
CA ARG A 465 -18.16 20.16 -14.24
C ARG A 465 -19.35 20.25 -13.30
N VAL A 466 -20.19 19.21 -13.22
CA VAL A 466 -21.31 19.15 -12.28
C VAL A 466 -20.79 19.09 -10.84
N VAL A 467 -19.87 18.17 -10.56
CA VAL A 467 -19.30 17.95 -9.23
C VAL A 467 -18.54 19.18 -8.72
N LYS A 468 -17.79 19.88 -9.59
CA LYS A 468 -17.11 21.14 -9.27
C LYS A 468 -18.07 22.34 -9.10
N GLY A 469 -19.36 22.17 -9.40
CA GLY A 469 -20.35 23.26 -9.36
C GLY A 469 -20.19 24.30 -10.47
N GLU A 470 -19.54 23.93 -11.57
CA GLU A 470 -19.31 24.77 -12.75
C GLU A 470 -20.47 24.67 -13.77
N ALA A 471 -21.31 23.64 -13.66
CA ALA A 471 -22.46 23.43 -14.52
C ALA A 471 -23.78 23.80 -13.83
N ARG A 472 -24.50 24.78 -14.40
CA ARG A 472 -25.83 25.19 -13.92
C ARG A 472 -26.92 24.16 -14.21
N ALA A 473 -26.80 23.47 -15.35
CA ALA A 473 -27.83 22.55 -15.85
C ALA A 473 -27.64 21.13 -15.29
N ILE A 474 -27.71 20.98 -13.96
CA ILE A 474 -27.48 19.70 -13.27
C ILE A 474 -28.47 18.64 -13.75
N TYR A 475 -29.78 18.96 -13.77
CA TYR A 475 -30.81 18.02 -14.22
C TYR A 475 -30.51 17.50 -15.63
N LYS A 476 -30.23 18.40 -16.58
CA LYS A 476 -29.97 18.04 -17.98
C LYS A 476 -28.82 17.05 -18.09
N ILE A 477 -27.74 17.29 -17.36
CA ILE A 477 -26.57 16.39 -17.40
C ILE A 477 -26.92 15.06 -16.71
N ALA A 478 -27.47 15.10 -15.49
CA ALA A 478 -27.73 13.89 -14.72
C ALA A 478 -28.79 12.99 -15.36
N HIS A 479 -29.90 13.56 -15.80
CA HIS A 479 -31.00 12.84 -16.42
C HIS A 479 -30.69 12.51 -17.89
N ASP A 480 -30.41 13.49 -18.75
CA ASP A 480 -30.35 13.26 -20.20
C ASP A 480 -29.03 12.59 -20.63
N SER A 481 -27.87 12.99 -20.06
CA SER A 481 -26.57 12.42 -20.46
C SER A 481 -26.24 11.11 -19.74
N PHE A 482 -26.67 10.97 -18.48
CA PHE A 482 -26.32 9.82 -17.64
C PHE A 482 -27.48 8.85 -17.39
N GLY A 483 -28.71 9.20 -17.76
CA GLY A 483 -29.88 8.36 -17.54
C GLY A 483 -30.21 8.15 -16.06
N ALA A 484 -29.77 9.07 -15.19
CA ALA A 484 -30.06 8.98 -13.77
C ALA A 484 -31.51 9.34 -13.48
N SER A 485 -32.12 8.69 -12.49
CA SER A 485 -33.44 9.06 -11.96
C SER A 485 -33.35 9.78 -10.63
N TYR A 486 -32.20 9.67 -9.96
CA TYR A 486 -31.92 10.33 -8.70
C TYR A 486 -30.56 11.01 -8.74
N LEU A 487 -30.46 12.13 -8.04
CA LEU A 487 -29.21 12.79 -7.72
C LEU A 487 -28.95 12.65 -6.22
N LEU A 488 -27.81 12.10 -5.84
CA LEU A 488 -27.35 12.01 -4.46
C LEU A 488 -26.18 12.97 -4.26
N LEU A 489 -26.37 13.92 -3.34
CA LEU A 489 -25.45 15.01 -3.08
C LEU A 489 -24.92 14.95 -1.64
N GLU A 490 -23.60 14.92 -1.48
CA GLU A 490 -22.96 15.05 -0.17
C GLU A 490 -23.01 16.49 0.33
N LYS A 491 -23.47 16.74 1.56
CA LYS A 491 -23.66 18.10 2.10
C LYS A 491 -22.37 18.94 2.15
N ARG A 492 -21.21 18.30 2.08
CA ARG A 492 -19.89 18.95 2.06
C ARG A 492 -19.52 19.57 0.70
N THR A 493 -20.44 19.58 -0.29
CA THR A 493 -20.25 20.14 -1.64
C THR A 493 -21.08 21.41 -1.88
N PRO A 494 -20.71 22.57 -1.29
CA PRO A 494 -21.55 23.77 -1.30
C PRO A 494 -21.81 24.33 -2.70
N ALA A 495 -20.86 24.19 -3.63
CA ALA A 495 -20.98 24.69 -4.99
C ALA A 495 -22.06 23.93 -5.80
N MET A 496 -22.11 22.61 -5.67
CA MET A 496 -23.14 21.79 -6.32
C MET A 496 -24.51 22.01 -5.66
N LEU A 497 -24.54 22.11 -4.32
CA LEU A 497 -25.76 22.37 -3.55
C LEU A 497 -26.42 23.70 -3.94
N PHE A 498 -25.61 24.73 -4.22
CA PHE A 498 -26.07 26.05 -4.65
C PHE A 498 -26.92 25.98 -5.93
N TRP A 499 -26.46 25.22 -6.93
CA TRP A 499 -27.18 25.05 -8.19
C TRP A 499 -28.34 24.06 -8.05
N ALA A 500 -28.15 22.98 -7.27
CA ALA A 500 -29.19 21.98 -7.07
C ALA A 500 -30.46 22.59 -6.45
N ASN A 501 -30.31 23.47 -5.46
CA ASN A 501 -31.45 24.16 -4.82
C ASN A 501 -32.14 25.21 -5.71
N ARG A 502 -31.61 25.51 -6.90
CA ARG A 502 -32.18 26.48 -7.86
C ARG A 502 -32.79 25.82 -9.09
N ASP A 503 -32.63 24.51 -9.24
CA ASP A 503 -33.21 23.77 -10.36
C ASP A 503 -34.54 23.14 -9.89
N ASN A 504 -35.66 23.73 -10.31
CA ASN A 504 -37.00 23.29 -9.90
C ASN A 504 -37.37 21.87 -10.36
N ARG A 505 -36.56 21.23 -11.21
CA ARG A 505 -36.71 19.83 -11.64
C ARG A 505 -36.04 18.83 -10.69
N LEU A 506 -35.30 19.33 -9.70
CA LEU A 506 -34.68 18.53 -8.64
C LEU A 506 -35.60 18.56 -7.42
N ASN A 507 -36.42 17.52 -7.27
CA ASN A 507 -37.33 17.41 -6.14
C ASN A 507 -36.61 16.76 -4.95
N ARG A 508 -36.44 17.48 -3.83
CA ARG A 508 -35.78 16.93 -2.64
C ARG A 508 -36.71 15.90 -1.97
N VAL A 509 -36.24 14.65 -1.89
CA VAL A 509 -37.04 13.51 -1.39
C VAL A 509 -36.47 12.89 -0.13
N TYR A 510 -35.19 13.14 0.19
CA TYR A 510 -34.56 12.69 1.43
C TYR A 510 -33.41 13.61 1.82
N GLU A 511 -33.18 13.74 3.12
CA GLU A 511 -32.08 14.52 3.69
C GLU A 511 -31.71 13.98 5.08
N ASP A 512 -30.42 13.81 5.33
CA ASP A 512 -29.87 13.54 6.67
C ASP A 512 -28.64 14.42 6.95
N SER A 513 -27.86 14.11 7.98
CA SER A 513 -26.67 14.90 8.32
C SER A 513 -25.54 14.82 7.29
N GLU A 514 -25.52 13.80 6.43
CA GLU A 514 -24.42 13.51 5.51
C GLU A 514 -24.76 13.84 4.05
N ALA A 515 -25.99 13.55 3.61
CA ALA A 515 -26.39 13.66 2.21
C ALA A 515 -27.84 14.15 2.00
N ILE A 516 -28.10 14.56 0.76
CA ILE A 516 -29.43 14.93 0.24
C ILE A 516 -29.69 14.11 -1.02
N VAL A 517 -30.89 13.54 -1.15
CA VAL A 517 -31.33 12.86 -2.37
C VAL A 517 -32.42 13.69 -3.05
N TYR A 518 -32.23 13.93 -4.34
CA TYR A 518 -33.19 14.57 -5.21
C TYR A 518 -33.71 13.54 -6.22
N LYS A 519 -35.02 13.53 -6.45
CA LYS A 519 -35.64 12.85 -7.58
C LYS A 519 -35.59 13.78 -8.80
N LEU A 520 -35.26 13.21 -9.95
CA LEU A 520 -35.19 13.91 -11.23
C LEU A 520 -36.54 13.70 -11.93
N ASP A 521 -37.42 14.71 -11.86
CA ASP A 521 -38.76 14.70 -12.46
C ASP A 521 -38.87 15.66 -13.64
#